data_AF-A0A356ZAJ6-F1
#
_entry.id   AF-A0A356ZAJ6-F1
#
_cell.length_a   1.000
_cell.length_b   1.000
_cell.length_c   1.000
_cell.angle_alpha   90.00
_cell.angle_beta   90.00
_cell.angle_gamma   90.00
#
_symmetry.space_group_name_H-M   'P 1'
#
loop_
_entity.id
_entity.type
_entity.pdbx_description
1 polymer ?
#
loop_
_entity_poly.entity_id
_entity_poly.type
_entity_poly.pdbx_seq_one_letter_code
_entity_poly.pdbx_strand_id
1 'polypeptide(L)'
;MVLMRPKAYQNFIERNPLIPLSKLETSPFKPDGFVLAPLQSQINSEGLSLDDFYFNPHDAELPYCYYRGTVMLSFSDINHKTGEIKDLINRVNRDINESVAKRDFDRFLSLVDSRLAPELFMEVFNFIPDQDKYRLFERVWRFNENSPEFFTEEFIKKAVKYKGVTSAKPVADEAGYVQVYRSRKAKQESIEEASAWTTDVNLAILQALACDPVSSVYRGRIHLDHIISYNNDKSKKELQVKPHEVQQIEVMDLIDLREFDSELRAAGIVRQYNFYAQQINNQWFHNPQGVHALGHTRRVLLLSSIISYLEKYGKEDSRILGLASIYHDIGRINDGYDPDHGIASYDKLIQEHLLEMSDYQDQEILRFLVQNHAIPDQSAYKKLNRYDLPDVDRTLRLYDAFKDADGLDRVRIKDLNPEYLRTDAAHRLLLAAHQLYSRQIVY
;
A
#
# COMPACT_ATOMS: atom_id res chain seq x y z
N MET A 1 -30.51 -20.51 2.42
CA MET A 1 -30.69 -19.18 1.81
C MET A 1 -29.31 -18.55 1.73
N VAL A 2 -28.68 -18.57 0.56
CA VAL A 2 -27.33 -18.03 0.38
C VAL A 2 -27.43 -16.52 0.58
N LEU A 3 -26.81 -15.99 1.64
CA LEU A 3 -26.66 -14.55 1.83
C LEU A 3 -25.91 -14.02 0.61
N MET A 4 -26.61 -13.37 -0.31
CA MET A 4 -25.97 -12.62 -1.39
C MET A 4 -25.03 -11.61 -0.74
N ARG A 5 -23.73 -11.76 -1.00
CA ARG A 5 -22.72 -10.79 -0.55
C ARG A 5 -23.05 -9.43 -1.19
N PRO A 6 -22.84 -8.30 -0.50
CA PRO A 6 -23.00 -6.99 -1.12
C PRO A 6 -22.12 -6.91 -2.38
N LYS A 7 -22.63 -6.31 -3.47
CA LYS A 7 -21.90 -6.14 -4.75
C LYS A 7 -20.49 -5.58 -4.58
N ALA A 8 -20.26 -4.75 -3.56
CA ALA A 8 -18.95 -4.21 -3.18
C ALA A 8 -17.85 -5.29 -3.02
N TYR A 9 -18.22 -6.54 -2.73
CA TYR A 9 -17.30 -7.66 -2.50
C TYR A 9 -17.10 -8.58 -3.72
N GLN A 10 -17.82 -8.34 -4.81
CA GLN A 10 -17.65 -9.07 -6.07
C GLN A 10 -16.46 -8.50 -6.86
N ASN A 11 -15.74 -9.34 -7.60
CA ASN A 11 -14.64 -8.87 -8.45
C ASN A 11 -15.18 -7.98 -9.60
N PHE A 12 -14.35 -7.11 -10.19
CA PHE A 12 -14.73 -6.25 -11.31
C PHE A 12 -15.42 -7.02 -12.45
N ILE A 13 -14.90 -8.18 -12.83
CA ILE A 13 -15.48 -9.05 -13.88
C ILE A 13 -16.81 -9.71 -13.45
N GLU A 14 -17.10 -9.84 -12.15
CA GLU A 14 -18.39 -10.38 -11.69
C GLU A 14 -19.47 -9.29 -11.67
N ARG A 15 -19.07 -8.04 -11.44
CA ARG A 15 -19.95 -6.87 -11.39
C ARG A 15 -20.31 -6.35 -12.78
N ASN A 16 -19.37 -6.47 -13.72
CA ASN A 16 -19.54 -6.10 -15.11
C ASN A 16 -19.76 -7.39 -15.89
N PRO A 17 -20.80 -7.52 -16.73
CA PRO A 17 -21.12 -8.74 -17.48
C PRO A 17 -20.11 -9.02 -18.62
N LEU A 18 -18.82 -9.08 -18.29
CA LEU A 18 -17.70 -9.23 -19.21
C LEU A 18 -17.38 -10.70 -19.41
N ILE A 19 -17.17 -11.08 -20.67
CA ILE A 19 -16.84 -12.44 -21.08
C ILE A 19 -15.36 -12.46 -21.45
N PRO A 20 -14.50 -13.22 -20.76
CA PRO A 20 -13.10 -13.38 -21.17
C PRO A 20 -13.02 -13.84 -22.62
N LEU A 21 -12.11 -13.27 -23.42
CA LEU A 21 -12.01 -13.64 -24.84
C LEU A 21 -11.70 -15.13 -25.03
N SER A 22 -10.95 -15.73 -24.10
CA SER A 22 -10.68 -17.18 -24.05
C SER A 22 -11.94 -18.05 -23.94
N LYS A 23 -13.07 -17.48 -23.50
CA LYS A 23 -14.38 -18.15 -23.38
C LYS A 23 -15.41 -17.67 -24.40
N LEU A 24 -15.09 -16.64 -25.19
CA LEU A 24 -16.04 -16.02 -26.12
C LEU A 24 -16.40 -16.95 -27.29
N GLU A 25 -15.47 -17.80 -27.73
CA GLU A 25 -15.70 -18.70 -28.88
C GLU A 25 -16.85 -19.69 -28.65
N THR A 26 -17.09 -20.09 -27.39
CA THR A 26 -18.19 -20.97 -26.98
C THR A 26 -19.39 -20.22 -26.39
N SER A 27 -19.36 -18.89 -26.37
CA SER A 27 -20.39 -18.06 -25.76
C SER A 27 -21.60 -17.88 -26.68
N PRO A 28 -22.85 -17.82 -26.15
CA PRO A 28 -24.01 -17.43 -26.95
C PRO A 28 -23.95 -15.98 -27.47
N PHE A 29 -23.05 -15.16 -26.91
CA PHE A 29 -22.85 -13.76 -27.31
C PHE A 29 -21.69 -13.59 -28.30
N LYS A 30 -21.16 -14.68 -28.87
CA LYS A 30 -20.06 -14.61 -29.83
C LYS A 30 -20.46 -13.75 -31.05
N PRO A 31 -19.68 -12.72 -31.41
CA PRO A 31 -19.89 -11.96 -32.64
C PRO A 31 -19.71 -12.82 -33.89
N ASP A 32 -20.44 -12.49 -34.95
CA ASP A 32 -20.23 -13.07 -36.27
C ASP A 32 -18.81 -12.78 -36.76
N GLY A 33 -18.13 -13.81 -37.25
CA GLY A 33 -16.74 -13.71 -37.73
C GLY A 33 -15.66 -13.68 -36.64
N PHE A 34 -16.01 -13.74 -35.34
CA PHE A 34 -15.00 -13.89 -34.28
C PHE A 34 -14.35 -15.28 -34.36
N VAL A 35 -13.01 -15.29 -34.42
CA VAL A 35 -12.17 -16.49 -34.39
C VAL A 35 -11.04 -16.29 -33.38
N LEU A 36 -10.96 -17.16 -32.37
CA LEU A 36 -10.08 -16.94 -31.23
C LEU A 36 -8.59 -17.15 -31.57
N ALA A 37 -8.26 -18.25 -32.25
CA ALA A 37 -6.87 -18.67 -32.43
C ALA A 37 -5.98 -17.62 -33.14
N PRO A 38 -6.41 -16.98 -34.25
CA PRO A 38 -5.62 -15.92 -34.90
C PRO A 38 -5.43 -14.70 -34.00
N LEU A 39 -6.48 -14.30 -33.28
CA LEU A 39 -6.44 -13.16 -32.37
C LEU A 39 -5.52 -13.42 -31.18
N GLN A 40 -5.59 -14.62 -30.58
CA GLN A 40 -4.69 -15.03 -29.51
C GLN A 40 -3.23 -15.01 -29.97
N SER A 41 -2.95 -15.48 -31.18
CA SER A 41 -1.59 -15.41 -31.74
C SER A 41 -1.10 -13.96 -31.89
N GLN A 42 -1.96 -13.03 -32.31
CA GLN A 42 -1.62 -11.60 -32.44
C GLN A 42 -1.38 -10.92 -31.09
N ILE A 43 -2.21 -11.23 -30.09
CA ILE A 43 -2.06 -10.72 -28.71
C ILE A 43 -0.73 -11.20 -28.12
N ASN A 44 -0.45 -12.50 -28.24
CA ASN A 44 0.76 -13.11 -27.70
C ASN A 44 2.03 -12.61 -28.43
N SER A 45 1.98 -12.41 -29.76
CA SER A 45 3.14 -11.87 -30.50
C SER A 45 3.51 -10.45 -30.06
N GLU A 46 2.54 -9.70 -29.55
CA GLU A 46 2.77 -8.37 -28.97
C GLU A 46 3.26 -8.44 -27.50
N GLY A 47 3.36 -9.62 -26.91
CA GLY A 47 3.73 -9.81 -25.50
C GLY A 47 2.62 -9.45 -24.52
N LEU A 48 1.37 -9.40 -24.97
CA LEU A 48 0.19 -9.21 -24.13
C LEU A 48 -0.41 -10.58 -23.75
N SER A 49 -1.21 -10.63 -22.67
CA SER A 49 -1.93 -11.82 -22.25
C SER A 49 -3.38 -11.77 -22.74
N LEU A 50 -3.87 -12.87 -23.32
CA LEU A 50 -5.29 -13.02 -23.69
C LEU A 50 -6.22 -12.90 -22.47
N ASP A 51 -5.75 -13.28 -21.28
CA ASP A 51 -6.56 -13.26 -20.05
C ASP A 51 -6.90 -11.83 -19.58
N ASP A 52 -6.21 -10.83 -20.11
CA ASP A 52 -6.48 -9.41 -19.84
C ASP A 52 -7.54 -8.82 -20.80
N PHE A 53 -8.05 -9.61 -21.75
CA PHE A 53 -9.04 -9.17 -22.74
C PHE A 53 -10.42 -9.80 -22.54
N TYR A 54 -11.44 -8.97 -22.74
CA TYR A 54 -12.83 -9.28 -22.47
C TYR A 54 -13.76 -8.77 -23.58
N PHE A 55 -14.98 -9.29 -23.58
CA PHE A 55 -16.07 -8.86 -24.45
C PHE A 55 -17.29 -8.47 -23.60
N ASN A 56 -17.84 -7.31 -23.85
CA ASN A 56 -19.06 -6.79 -23.23
C ASN A 56 -20.24 -6.95 -24.20
N PRO A 57 -21.13 -7.94 -24.01
CA PRO A 57 -22.27 -8.14 -24.88
C PRO A 57 -23.35 -7.06 -24.77
N HIS A 58 -23.24 -6.16 -23.79
CA HIS A 58 -24.20 -5.09 -23.53
C HIS A 58 -23.75 -3.72 -24.04
N ASP A 59 -22.57 -3.62 -24.65
CA ASP A 59 -22.04 -2.39 -25.25
C ASP A 59 -21.77 -2.63 -26.74
N ALA A 60 -22.72 -2.24 -27.59
CA ALA A 60 -22.62 -2.49 -29.02
C ALA A 60 -21.62 -1.56 -29.73
N GLU A 61 -21.25 -0.43 -29.13
CA GLU A 61 -20.33 0.54 -29.74
C GLU A 61 -18.87 0.20 -29.43
N LEU A 62 -18.58 -0.21 -28.19
CA LEU A 62 -17.24 -0.56 -27.72
C LEU A 62 -17.22 -1.93 -27.03
N PRO A 63 -17.59 -3.03 -27.73
CA PRO A 63 -17.78 -4.33 -27.12
C PRO A 63 -16.50 -5.01 -26.66
N TYR A 64 -15.33 -4.68 -27.18
CA TYR A 64 -14.07 -5.30 -26.75
C TYR A 64 -13.44 -4.49 -25.64
N CYS A 65 -12.92 -5.15 -24.62
CA CYS A 65 -12.27 -4.47 -23.50
C CYS A 65 -10.91 -5.08 -23.19
N TYR A 66 -9.97 -4.23 -22.78
CA TYR A 66 -8.77 -4.63 -22.05
C TYR A 66 -8.94 -4.18 -20.60
N TYR A 67 -8.72 -5.08 -19.65
CA TYR A 67 -8.73 -4.77 -18.23
C TYR A 67 -7.57 -5.44 -17.51
N ARG A 68 -6.72 -4.61 -16.90
CA ARG A 68 -5.66 -5.07 -15.99
C ARG A 68 -5.27 -3.97 -15.02
N GLY A 69 -5.28 -4.29 -13.72
CA GLY A 69 -4.92 -3.36 -12.65
C GLY A 69 -5.75 -2.06 -12.71
N THR A 70 -5.09 -0.95 -13.01
CA THR A 70 -5.70 0.40 -13.10
C THR A 70 -6.20 0.77 -14.50
N VAL A 71 -5.88 -0.04 -15.52
CA VAL A 71 -6.19 0.27 -16.91
C VAL A 71 -7.41 -0.52 -17.35
N MET A 72 -8.44 0.21 -17.75
CA MET A 72 -9.59 -0.31 -18.47
C MET A 72 -9.76 0.51 -19.75
N LEU A 73 -9.80 -0.18 -20.88
CA LEU A 73 -9.96 0.42 -22.19
C LEU A 73 -11.03 -0.36 -22.95
N SER A 74 -11.90 0.34 -23.67
CA SER A 74 -12.90 -0.27 -24.53
C SER A 74 -12.66 0.09 -25.99
N PHE A 75 -12.97 -0.83 -26.90
CA PHE A 75 -12.68 -0.75 -28.33
C PHE A 75 -13.86 -1.28 -29.14
N SER A 76 -14.09 -0.68 -30.30
CA SER A 76 -15.07 -1.18 -31.27
C SER A 76 -14.62 -2.45 -31.99
N ASP A 77 -13.31 -2.63 -32.15
CA ASP A 77 -12.68 -3.78 -32.80
C ASP A 77 -11.26 -3.98 -32.25
N ILE A 78 -10.81 -5.24 -32.24
CA ILE A 78 -9.50 -5.68 -31.74
C ILE A 78 -8.66 -6.34 -32.85
N ASN A 79 -9.29 -6.84 -33.91
CA ASN A 79 -8.58 -7.59 -34.95
C ASN A 79 -7.56 -6.69 -35.67
N HIS A 80 -6.33 -7.16 -35.81
CA HIS A 80 -5.22 -6.44 -36.45
C HIS A 80 -4.85 -5.09 -35.79
N LYS A 81 -5.35 -4.80 -34.58
CA LYS A 81 -5.05 -3.57 -33.82
C LYS A 81 -4.22 -3.82 -32.56
N THR A 82 -3.74 -5.04 -32.33
CA THR A 82 -3.07 -5.44 -31.09
C THR A 82 -1.84 -4.58 -30.76
N GLY A 83 -1.06 -4.18 -31.76
CA GLY A 83 0.08 -3.26 -31.58
C GLY A 83 -0.36 -1.85 -31.15
N GLU A 84 -1.38 -1.28 -31.78
CA GLU A 84 -1.93 0.04 -31.40
C GLU A 84 -2.53 0.02 -29.99
N ILE A 85 -3.20 -1.09 -29.64
CA ILE A 85 -3.77 -1.32 -28.31
C ILE A 85 -2.65 -1.41 -27.27
N LYS A 86 -1.58 -2.16 -27.54
CA LYS A 86 -0.40 -2.23 -26.67
C LYS A 86 0.20 -0.85 -26.43
N ASP A 87 0.38 -0.06 -27.48
CA ASP A 87 0.91 1.30 -27.36
C ASP A 87 -0.01 2.18 -26.51
N LEU A 88 -1.32 2.07 -26.69
CA LEU A 88 -2.28 2.80 -25.86
C LEU A 88 -2.23 2.35 -24.39
N ILE A 89 -2.20 1.04 -24.12
CA ILE A 89 -2.05 0.47 -22.76
C ILE A 89 -0.81 1.04 -22.09
N ASN A 90 0.34 1.01 -22.78
CA ASN A 90 1.60 1.52 -22.26
C ASN A 90 1.56 3.02 -21.99
N ARG A 91 0.95 3.80 -22.90
CA ARG A 91 0.77 5.25 -22.70
C ARG A 91 -0.10 5.55 -21.49
N VAL A 92 -1.27 4.92 -21.37
CA VAL A 92 -2.21 5.16 -20.26
C VAL A 92 -1.59 4.73 -18.93
N ASN A 93 -0.92 3.57 -18.87
CA ASN A 93 -0.18 3.14 -17.68
C ASN A 93 0.88 4.17 -17.26
N ARG A 94 1.69 4.65 -18.21
CA ARG A 94 2.70 5.67 -17.94
C ARG A 94 2.07 6.96 -17.42
N ASP A 95 1.01 7.43 -18.06
CA ASP A 95 0.34 8.68 -17.67
C ASP A 95 -0.31 8.57 -16.28
N ILE A 96 -0.93 7.43 -15.94
CA ILE A 96 -1.44 7.13 -14.60
C ILE A 96 -0.30 7.15 -13.58
N ASN A 97 0.80 6.47 -13.86
CA ASN A 97 1.96 6.39 -12.97
C ASN A 97 2.61 7.75 -12.77
N GLU A 98 2.72 8.56 -13.82
CA GLU A 98 3.19 9.94 -13.73
C GLU A 98 2.27 10.81 -12.88
N SER A 99 0.95 10.67 -13.01
CA SER A 99 -0.03 11.39 -12.18
C SER A 99 0.15 11.06 -10.70
N VAL A 100 0.27 9.78 -10.35
CA VAL A 100 0.50 9.36 -8.96
C VAL A 100 1.86 9.89 -8.46
N ALA A 101 2.92 9.77 -9.25
CA ALA A 101 4.25 10.25 -8.90
C ALA A 101 4.30 11.77 -8.68
N LYS A 102 3.57 12.53 -9.50
CA LYS A 102 3.45 14.00 -9.41
C LYS A 102 2.39 14.44 -8.39
N ARG A 103 1.66 13.51 -7.76
CA ARG A 103 0.50 13.76 -6.89
C ARG A 103 -0.61 14.57 -7.56
N ASP A 104 -0.73 14.46 -8.88
CA ASP A 104 -1.80 15.05 -9.67
C ASP A 104 -2.99 14.08 -9.75
N PHE A 105 -3.75 14.03 -8.66
CA PHE A 105 -4.89 13.11 -8.54
C PHE A 105 -6.12 13.58 -9.31
N ASP A 106 -6.18 14.84 -9.74
CA ASP A 106 -7.21 15.28 -10.69
C ASP A 106 -7.00 14.65 -12.06
N ARG A 107 -5.75 14.64 -12.55
CA ARG A 107 -5.38 13.98 -13.80
C ARG A 107 -5.52 12.47 -13.67
N PHE A 108 -5.09 11.87 -12.56
CA PHE A 108 -5.31 10.44 -12.28
C PHE A 108 -6.79 10.07 -12.46
N LEU A 109 -7.70 10.79 -11.80
CA LEU A 109 -9.15 10.55 -11.89
C LEU A 109 -9.75 10.85 -13.28
N SER A 110 -9.09 11.62 -14.13
CA SER A 110 -9.51 11.82 -15.52
C SER A 110 -9.02 10.73 -16.48
N LEU A 111 -7.99 9.98 -16.10
CA LEU A 111 -7.38 8.92 -16.92
C LEU A 111 -8.00 7.55 -16.65
N VAL A 112 -8.47 7.31 -15.43
CA VAL A 112 -9.08 6.03 -15.04
C VAL A 112 -10.51 5.93 -15.53
N ASP A 113 -10.92 4.74 -15.96
CA ASP A 113 -12.30 4.44 -16.33
C ASP A 113 -13.25 4.66 -15.15
N SER A 114 -14.43 5.20 -15.42
CA SER A 114 -15.42 5.54 -14.38
C SER A 114 -15.87 4.33 -13.56
N ARG A 115 -15.82 3.12 -14.13
CA ARG A 115 -16.16 1.88 -13.40
C ARG A 115 -15.12 1.48 -12.36
N LEU A 116 -13.87 1.95 -12.53
CA LEU A 116 -12.76 1.71 -11.59
C LEU A 116 -12.56 2.87 -10.62
N ALA A 117 -12.95 4.09 -11.01
CA ALA A 117 -12.60 5.32 -10.30
C ALA A 117 -12.94 5.32 -8.79
N PRO A 118 -14.10 4.84 -8.30
CA PRO A 118 -14.36 4.81 -6.85
C PRO A 118 -13.41 3.90 -6.08
N GLU A 119 -13.18 2.68 -6.58
CA GLU A 119 -12.26 1.72 -5.97
C GLU A 119 -10.85 2.30 -5.95
N LEU A 120 -10.34 2.71 -7.11
CA LEU A 120 -9.01 3.32 -7.27
C LEU A 120 -8.85 4.60 -6.43
N PHE A 121 -9.88 5.43 -6.31
CA PHE A 121 -9.87 6.60 -5.43
C PHE A 121 -9.65 6.22 -3.97
N MET A 122 -10.35 5.18 -3.49
CA MET A 122 -10.14 4.65 -2.14
C MET A 122 -8.72 4.11 -1.97
N GLU A 123 -8.17 3.43 -2.99
CA GLU A 123 -6.81 2.90 -2.96
C GLU A 123 -5.76 4.01 -2.85
N VAL A 124 -5.91 5.09 -3.63
CA VAL A 124 -4.95 6.19 -3.63
C VAL A 124 -5.22 7.27 -2.60
N PHE A 125 -6.32 7.18 -1.85
CA PHE A 125 -6.83 8.25 -0.98
C PHE A 125 -5.77 8.85 -0.06
N ASN A 126 -4.91 8.01 0.53
CA ASN A 126 -3.90 8.49 1.48
C ASN A 126 -2.65 9.10 0.81
N PHE A 127 -2.43 8.90 -0.49
CA PHE A 127 -1.39 9.60 -1.24
C PHE A 127 -1.82 10.99 -1.67
N ILE A 128 -3.14 11.25 -1.69
CA ILE A 128 -3.73 12.55 -2.00
C ILE A 128 -3.31 13.58 -0.94
N PRO A 129 -2.86 14.78 -1.33
CA PRO A 129 -2.63 15.87 -0.40
C PRO A 129 -3.90 16.15 0.45
N ASP A 130 -3.73 16.40 1.75
CA ASP A 130 -4.86 16.50 2.67
C ASP A 130 -5.89 17.56 2.27
N GLN A 131 -5.43 18.69 1.70
CA GLN A 131 -6.31 19.76 1.20
C GLN A 131 -7.14 19.36 -0.04
N ASP A 132 -6.73 18.33 -0.77
CA ASP A 132 -7.40 17.88 -2.00
C ASP A 132 -8.35 16.70 -1.75
N LYS A 133 -8.13 15.92 -0.67
CA LYS A 133 -8.90 14.71 -0.35
C LYS A 133 -10.41 14.92 -0.40
N TYR A 134 -10.94 15.92 0.30
CA TYR A 134 -12.39 16.13 0.35
C TYR A 134 -12.96 16.63 -0.98
N ARG A 135 -12.26 17.52 -1.69
CA ARG A 135 -12.70 18.02 -3.00
C ARG A 135 -12.76 16.89 -4.03
N LEU A 136 -11.73 16.05 -4.08
CA LEU A 136 -11.69 14.90 -4.98
C LEU A 136 -12.70 13.83 -4.58
N PHE A 137 -12.91 13.60 -3.28
CA PHE A 137 -14.01 12.77 -2.80
C PHE A 137 -15.36 13.28 -3.29
N GLU A 138 -15.66 14.58 -3.15
CA GLU A 138 -16.92 15.15 -3.66
C GLU A 138 -17.05 14.99 -5.17
N ARG A 139 -15.95 15.16 -5.93
CA ARG A 139 -15.94 14.94 -7.37
C ARG A 139 -16.35 13.51 -7.72
N VAL A 140 -15.72 12.50 -7.11
CA VAL A 140 -16.05 11.09 -7.38
C VAL A 140 -17.45 10.76 -6.86
N TRP A 141 -17.79 11.17 -5.64
CA TRP A 141 -19.08 10.88 -5.01
C TRP A 141 -20.27 11.43 -5.81
N ARG A 142 -20.17 12.66 -6.33
CA ARG A 142 -21.27 13.33 -7.04
C ARG A 142 -21.37 12.98 -8.52
N PHE A 143 -20.23 12.75 -9.18
CA PHE A 143 -20.18 12.63 -10.65
C PHE A 143 -19.84 11.22 -11.14
N ASN A 144 -19.80 10.23 -10.25
CA ASN A 144 -19.63 8.84 -10.62
C ASN A 144 -20.80 7.99 -10.11
N GLU A 145 -21.52 7.39 -11.04
CA GLU A 145 -22.73 6.59 -10.80
C GLU A 145 -22.47 5.35 -9.94
N ASN A 146 -21.23 4.82 -9.97
CA ASN A 146 -20.85 3.64 -9.21
C ASN A 146 -20.54 3.95 -7.75
N SER A 147 -20.24 5.21 -7.38
CA SER A 147 -19.79 5.60 -6.03
C SER A 147 -20.61 5.05 -4.86
N PRO A 148 -21.96 5.02 -4.89
CA PRO A 148 -22.76 4.47 -3.79
C PRO A 148 -22.50 3.00 -3.49
N GLU A 149 -22.02 2.21 -4.47
CA GLU A 149 -21.69 0.81 -4.27
C GLU A 149 -20.34 0.61 -3.56
N PHE A 150 -19.46 1.62 -3.58
CA PHE A 150 -18.08 1.49 -3.09
C PHE A 150 -17.81 2.25 -1.80
N PHE A 151 -18.29 3.49 -1.66
CA PHE A 151 -17.96 4.29 -0.48
C PHE A 151 -18.85 3.88 0.70
N THR A 152 -18.27 3.09 1.58
CA THR A 152 -18.88 2.69 2.85
C THR A 152 -19.08 3.89 3.77
N GLU A 153 -19.98 3.76 4.75
CA GLU A 153 -20.18 4.82 5.76
C GLU A 153 -18.86 5.18 6.48
N GLU A 154 -18.02 4.18 6.74
CA GLU A 154 -16.69 4.37 7.33
C GLU A 154 -15.78 5.22 6.43
N PHE A 155 -15.72 4.91 5.12
CA PHE A 155 -14.92 5.68 4.19
C PHE A 155 -15.44 7.10 4.02
N ILE A 156 -16.77 7.29 4.00
CA ILE A 156 -17.39 8.63 3.96
C ILE A 156 -17.00 9.42 5.21
N LYS A 157 -17.10 8.84 6.41
CA LYS A 157 -16.66 9.47 7.66
C LYS A 157 -15.17 9.84 7.58
N LYS A 158 -14.33 8.95 7.06
CA LYS A 158 -12.89 9.24 6.83
C LYS A 158 -12.68 10.42 5.89
N ALA A 159 -13.40 10.47 4.75
CA ALA A 159 -13.25 11.54 3.78
C ALA A 159 -13.75 12.90 4.30
N VAL A 160 -14.88 12.90 5.04
CA VAL A 160 -15.49 14.12 5.61
C VAL A 160 -14.57 14.82 6.62
N LYS A 161 -13.67 14.11 7.30
CA LYS A 161 -12.64 14.73 8.18
C LYS A 161 -11.76 15.76 7.46
N TYR A 162 -11.61 15.64 6.15
CA TYR A 162 -10.81 16.56 5.34
C TYR A 162 -11.61 17.77 4.83
N LYS A 163 -12.89 17.88 5.19
CA LYS A 163 -13.73 19.00 4.79
C LYS A 163 -13.22 20.31 5.39
N GLY A 164 -12.87 21.26 4.52
CA GLY A 164 -12.37 22.58 4.94
C GLY A 164 -10.89 22.59 5.36
N VAL A 165 -10.18 21.49 5.20
CA VAL A 165 -8.71 21.43 5.34
C VAL A 165 -8.07 22.26 4.23
N THR A 166 -7.09 23.08 4.59
CA THR A 166 -6.35 23.93 3.65
C THR A 166 -4.87 23.90 3.98
N SER A 167 -4.04 24.57 3.18
CA SER A 167 -2.61 24.75 3.51
C SER A 167 -2.35 25.45 4.85
N ALA A 168 -3.36 26.13 5.41
CA ALA A 168 -3.27 26.88 6.67
C ALA A 168 -4.11 26.28 7.81
N LYS A 169 -4.84 25.18 7.58
CA LYS A 169 -5.67 24.52 8.61
C LYS A 169 -5.44 23.01 8.59
N PRO A 170 -4.96 22.42 9.70
CA PRO A 170 -4.74 20.98 9.78
C PRO A 170 -6.05 20.19 9.89
N VAL A 171 -5.95 18.87 9.75
CA VAL A 171 -7.05 17.93 9.98
C VAL A 171 -7.35 17.86 11.48
N ALA A 172 -8.62 17.98 11.86
CA ALA A 172 -9.09 17.85 13.23
C ALA A 172 -10.14 16.74 13.37
N ASP A 173 -10.30 16.22 14.58
CA ASP A 173 -11.40 15.33 14.94
C ASP A 173 -12.75 16.09 15.02
N GLU A 174 -13.84 15.36 15.27
CA GLU A 174 -15.20 15.93 15.36
C GLU A 174 -15.34 16.95 16.50
N ALA A 175 -14.47 16.88 17.51
CA ALA A 175 -14.42 17.80 18.64
C ALA A 175 -13.45 18.98 18.41
N GLY A 176 -12.90 19.12 17.20
CA GLY A 176 -12.01 20.23 16.83
C GLY A 176 -10.57 20.07 17.32
N TYR A 177 -10.13 18.87 17.69
CA TYR A 177 -8.76 18.62 18.15
C TYR A 177 -7.86 18.03 17.07
N VAL A 178 -6.60 18.43 17.12
CA VAL A 178 -5.53 18.02 16.22
C VAL A 178 -4.49 17.23 17.02
N GLN A 179 -4.11 16.06 16.52
CA GLN A 179 -3.01 15.27 17.07
C GLN A 179 -1.67 15.95 16.71
N VAL A 180 -0.81 16.13 17.71
CA VAL A 180 0.47 16.82 17.56
C VAL A 180 1.61 16.04 18.20
N TYR A 181 2.81 16.24 17.67
CA TYR A 181 4.03 15.56 18.08
C TYR A 181 5.17 16.57 18.28
N ARG A 182 6.11 16.24 19.16
CA ARG A 182 7.32 17.02 19.40
C ARG A 182 8.44 16.14 19.94
N SER A 183 9.67 16.37 19.48
CA SER A 183 10.86 15.83 20.14
C SER A 183 11.36 16.78 21.22
N ARG A 184 11.85 16.25 22.34
CA ARG A 184 12.39 17.08 23.44
C ARG A 184 13.52 16.37 24.17
N LYS A 185 14.64 17.06 24.38
CA LYS A 185 15.70 16.62 25.30
C LYS A 185 15.27 16.86 26.75
N ALA A 186 15.57 15.94 27.66
CA ALA A 186 15.17 16.00 29.08
C ALA A 186 15.55 17.29 29.83
N LYS A 187 16.53 18.07 29.35
CA LYS A 187 17.02 19.33 29.97
C LYS A 187 16.51 20.62 29.29
N GLN A 188 15.61 20.53 28.31
CA GLN A 188 15.01 21.70 27.65
C GLN A 188 13.77 22.22 28.40
N GLU A 189 13.23 23.36 27.93
CA GLU A 189 11.95 23.99 28.33
C GLU A 189 10.86 22.94 28.65
N SER A 190 9.94 23.25 29.58
CA SER A 190 8.85 22.32 29.92
C SER A 190 8.06 21.93 28.67
N ILE A 191 7.65 20.66 28.54
CA ILE A 191 6.93 20.22 27.33
C ILE A 191 5.58 20.93 27.21
N GLU A 192 4.99 21.33 28.34
CA GLU A 192 3.78 22.12 28.47
C GLU A 192 3.97 23.56 28.00
N GLU A 193 5.18 24.12 28.10
CA GLU A 193 5.50 25.49 27.68
C GLU A 193 5.78 25.59 26.17
N ALA A 194 5.88 24.45 25.47
CA ALA A 194 6.32 24.41 24.09
C ALA A 194 5.31 25.01 23.13
N SER A 195 5.77 25.98 22.34
CA SER A 195 4.97 26.65 21.30
C SER A 195 5.10 26.02 19.92
N ALA A 196 6.10 25.18 19.67
CA ALA A 196 6.35 24.58 18.36
C ALA A 196 6.11 23.06 18.36
N TRP A 197 5.16 22.61 17.56
CA TRP A 197 4.78 21.21 17.40
C TRP A 197 4.71 20.84 15.92
N THR A 198 4.48 19.57 15.61
CA THR A 198 4.20 19.10 14.24
C THR A 198 3.01 18.16 14.21
N THR A 199 2.28 18.12 13.09
CA THR A 199 1.25 17.12 12.83
C THR A 199 1.83 15.82 12.25
N ASP A 200 3.15 15.74 12.03
CA ASP A 200 3.83 14.58 11.45
C ASP A 200 4.78 13.91 12.44
N VAL A 201 4.41 12.71 12.89
CA VAL A 201 5.27 11.96 13.82
C VAL A 201 6.63 11.63 13.22
N ASN A 202 6.73 11.45 11.89
CA ASN A 202 8.02 11.16 11.25
C ASN A 202 8.97 12.34 11.40
N LEU A 203 8.46 13.57 11.32
CA LEU A 203 9.29 14.75 11.52
C LEU A 203 9.75 14.86 12.97
N ALA A 204 8.86 14.61 13.94
CA ALA A 204 9.24 14.57 15.35
C ALA A 204 10.31 13.49 15.62
N ILE A 205 10.20 12.31 14.99
CA ILE A 205 11.21 11.25 15.08
C ILE A 205 12.54 11.67 14.45
N LEU A 206 12.53 12.31 13.28
CA LEU A 206 13.76 12.80 12.64
C LEU A 206 14.48 13.86 13.49
N GLN A 207 13.72 14.75 14.13
CA GLN A 207 14.27 15.72 15.09
C GLN A 207 14.84 15.02 16.34
N ALA A 208 14.17 13.97 16.82
CA ALA A 208 14.67 13.14 17.92
C ALA A 208 15.97 12.43 17.55
N LEU A 209 16.08 11.90 16.33
CA LEU A 209 17.28 11.25 15.80
C LEU A 209 18.46 12.19 15.57
N ALA A 210 18.20 13.48 15.35
CA ALA A 210 19.24 14.50 15.26
C ALA A 210 19.87 14.83 16.62
N CYS A 211 19.32 14.31 17.72
CA CYS A 211 19.85 14.46 19.07
C CYS A 211 20.80 13.31 19.42
N ASP A 212 21.88 13.63 20.12
CA ASP A 212 22.74 12.65 20.80
C ASP A 212 22.80 12.96 22.32
N PRO A 213 22.33 12.06 23.20
CA PRO A 213 21.56 10.85 22.90
C PRO A 213 20.21 11.18 22.23
N VAL A 214 19.57 10.18 21.62
CA VAL A 214 18.26 10.35 20.97
C VAL A 214 17.23 10.82 21.98
N SER A 215 16.47 11.83 21.61
CA SER A 215 15.51 12.46 22.51
C SER A 215 14.15 11.76 22.48
N SER A 216 13.37 11.93 23.54
CA SER A 216 12.02 11.37 23.60
C SER A 216 11.09 12.09 22.63
N VAL A 217 10.17 11.33 22.02
CA VAL A 217 9.08 11.87 21.21
C VAL A 217 7.82 11.89 22.06
N TYR A 218 7.13 13.02 22.06
CA TYR A 218 5.89 13.24 22.77
C TYR A 218 4.73 13.31 21.79
N ARG A 219 3.59 12.77 22.20
CA ARG A 219 2.29 12.86 21.53
C ARG A 219 1.35 13.69 22.42
N GLY A 220 0.55 14.56 21.82
CA GLY A 220 -0.48 15.34 22.50
C GLY A 220 -1.63 15.70 21.57
N ARG A 221 -2.61 16.43 22.09
CA ARG A 221 -3.74 16.98 21.31
C ARG A 221 -3.95 18.46 21.60
N ILE A 222 -4.39 19.22 20.60
CA ILE A 222 -4.70 20.64 20.75
C ILE A 222 -5.96 21.02 19.99
N HIS A 223 -6.81 21.87 20.56
CA HIS A 223 -7.98 22.39 19.86
C HIS A 223 -7.58 23.45 18.81
N LEU A 224 -8.30 23.50 17.68
CA LEU A 224 -8.03 24.42 16.56
C LEU A 224 -7.91 25.90 16.99
N ASP A 225 -8.66 26.33 18.01
CA ASP A 225 -8.68 27.73 18.51
C ASP A 225 -7.38 28.17 19.21
N HIS A 226 -6.50 27.22 19.53
CA HIS A 226 -5.21 27.49 20.16
C HIS A 226 -4.02 27.39 19.18
N ILE A 227 -4.31 27.13 17.91
CA ILE A 227 -3.31 27.12 16.83
C ILE A 227 -3.10 28.55 16.35
N ILE A 228 -1.86 29.03 16.43
CA ILE A 228 -1.44 30.36 15.98
C ILE A 228 -1.16 30.34 14.48
N SER A 229 -0.43 29.33 14.01
CA SER A 229 -0.17 29.14 12.59
C SER A 229 0.12 27.68 12.26
N TYR A 230 -0.20 27.29 11.03
CA TYR A 230 0.10 25.97 10.49
C TYR A 230 0.74 26.10 9.12
N ASN A 231 1.82 25.36 8.91
CA ASN A 231 2.47 25.24 7.62
C ASN A 231 2.32 23.81 7.12
N ASN A 232 1.41 23.57 6.16
CA ASN A 232 1.19 22.25 5.56
C ASN A 232 2.24 21.85 4.50
N ASP A 233 3.40 22.53 4.42
CA ASP A 233 4.50 22.10 3.56
C ASP A 233 4.96 20.70 3.95
N LYS A 234 5.03 19.79 2.96
CA LYS A 234 5.43 18.38 3.12
C LYS A 234 6.76 18.22 3.87
N SER A 235 7.65 19.20 3.79
CA SER A 235 8.96 19.17 4.45
C SER A 235 8.96 19.69 5.88
N LYS A 236 7.90 20.39 6.31
CA LYS A 236 7.86 21.09 7.59
C LYS A 236 6.69 20.68 8.47
N LYS A 237 5.45 20.59 7.96
CA LYS A 237 4.23 20.30 8.76
C LYS A 237 4.29 20.91 10.16
N GLU A 238 4.73 22.18 10.21
CA GLU A 238 5.08 22.88 11.45
C GLU A 238 3.82 23.55 11.98
N LEU A 239 3.63 23.47 13.29
CA LEU A 239 2.49 24.01 14.00
C LEU A 239 2.98 24.92 15.12
N GLN A 240 2.59 26.20 15.06
CA GLN A 240 2.78 27.13 16.17
C GLN A 240 1.50 27.18 17.00
N VAL A 241 1.63 27.02 18.30
CA VAL A 241 0.52 26.91 19.25
C VAL A 241 0.71 27.85 20.43
N LYS A 242 -0.39 28.18 21.09
CA LYS A 242 -0.35 28.86 22.39
C LYS A 242 0.28 27.92 23.43
N PRO A 243 1.30 28.36 24.20
CA PRO A 243 1.86 27.58 25.30
C PRO A 243 0.78 27.11 26.27
N HIS A 244 0.99 25.96 26.91
CA HIS A 244 0.09 25.31 27.87
C HIS A 244 -1.26 24.80 27.34
N GLU A 245 -1.58 25.01 26.06
CA GLU A 245 -2.85 24.58 25.48
C GLU A 245 -2.81 23.16 24.89
N VAL A 246 -1.62 22.55 24.77
CA VAL A 246 -1.51 21.14 24.37
C VAL A 246 -1.85 20.25 25.56
N GLN A 247 -2.82 19.36 25.35
CA GLN A 247 -3.39 18.49 26.38
C GLN A 247 -2.99 17.03 26.13
N GLN A 248 -3.14 16.21 27.17
CA GLN A 248 -2.89 14.76 27.11
C GLN A 248 -1.49 14.44 26.54
N ILE A 249 -0.48 15.18 27.02
CA ILE A 249 0.91 14.99 26.59
C ILE A 249 1.45 13.69 27.20
N GLU A 250 1.90 12.78 26.35
CA GLU A 250 2.49 11.51 26.75
C GLU A 250 3.77 11.22 25.94
N VAL A 251 4.70 10.48 26.55
CA VAL A 251 5.89 9.99 25.86
C VAL A 251 5.49 8.78 25.02
N MET A 252 5.89 8.77 23.75
CA MET A 252 5.69 7.61 22.88
C MET A 252 6.65 6.48 23.25
N ASP A 253 6.12 5.26 23.37
CA ASP A 253 6.91 4.04 23.51
C ASP A 253 7.51 3.65 22.14
N LEU A 254 8.70 4.16 21.85
CA LEU A 254 9.43 3.91 20.62
C LEU A 254 10.69 3.10 20.92
N ILE A 255 10.90 2.02 20.18
CA ILE A 255 12.07 1.16 20.30
C ILE A 255 13.26 1.83 19.63
N ASP A 256 14.28 2.13 20.44
CA ASP A 256 15.62 2.46 19.97
C ASP A 256 16.40 1.17 19.73
N LEU A 257 16.68 0.87 18.45
CA LEU A 257 17.38 -0.36 18.08
C LEU A 257 18.81 -0.44 18.64
N ARG A 258 19.44 0.68 19.01
CA ARG A 258 20.78 0.68 19.62
C ARG A 258 20.74 0.11 21.03
N GLU A 259 19.65 0.36 21.74
CA GLU A 259 19.40 -0.19 23.08
C GLU A 259 18.83 -1.61 22.99
N PHE A 260 18.09 -1.91 21.91
CA PHE A 260 17.42 -3.20 21.70
C PHE A 260 18.32 -4.28 21.05
N ASP A 261 19.49 -3.93 20.49
CA ASP A 261 20.38 -4.86 19.76
C ASP A 261 20.77 -6.09 20.60
N SER A 262 21.08 -5.90 21.88
CA SER A 262 21.45 -7.01 22.77
C SER A 262 20.33 -8.02 22.94
N GLU A 263 19.08 -7.55 23.03
CA GLU A 263 17.90 -8.41 23.11
C GLU A 263 17.67 -9.17 21.80
N LEU A 264 17.76 -8.48 20.65
CA LEU A 264 17.62 -9.10 19.33
C LEU A 264 18.67 -10.19 19.10
N ARG A 265 19.91 -10.00 19.56
CA ARG A 265 20.97 -11.01 19.47
C ARG A 265 20.70 -12.19 20.39
N ALA A 266 20.29 -11.95 21.64
CA ALA A 266 19.96 -12.99 22.61
C ALA A 266 18.79 -13.86 22.12
N ALA A 267 17.75 -13.23 21.59
CA ALA A 267 16.59 -13.89 20.99
C ALA A 267 16.89 -14.61 19.66
N GLY A 268 18.10 -14.43 19.10
CA GLY A 268 18.50 -15.08 17.84
C GLY A 268 17.94 -14.43 16.57
N ILE A 269 17.29 -13.27 16.70
CA ILE A 269 16.70 -12.52 15.57
C ILE A 269 17.76 -12.10 14.57
N VAL A 270 18.93 -11.64 15.04
CA VAL A 270 20.05 -11.29 14.14
C VAL A 270 20.58 -12.51 13.37
N ARG A 271 20.60 -13.70 14.00
CA ARG A 271 21.01 -14.94 13.31
C ARG A 271 20.00 -15.33 12.24
N GLN A 272 18.71 -15.23 12.56
CA GLN A 272 17.63 -15.50 11.61
C GLN A 272 17.64 -14.51 10.43
N TYR A 273 17.79 -13.21 10.71
CA TYR A 273 17.97 -12.18 9.69
C TYR A 273 19.13 -12.53 8.75
N ASN A 274 20.31 -12.84 9.28
CA ASN A 274 21.47 -13.20 8.47
C ASN A 274 21.23 -14.45 7.62
N PHE A 275 20.53 -15.46 8.16
CA PHE A 275 20.17 -16.67 7.44
C PHE A 275 19.33 -16.40 6.18
N TYR A 276 18.38 -15.47 6.23
CA TYR A 276 17.58 -15.07 5.06
C TYR A 276 18.30 -14.04 4.19
N ALA A 277 19.00 -13.08 4.79
CA ALA A 277 19.67 -12.00 4.08
C ALA A 277 20.75 -12.51 3.10
N GLN A 278 21.44 -13.61 3.45
CA GLN A 278 22.41 -14.26 2.57
C GLN A 278 21.77 -14.96 1.35
N GLN A 279 20.47 -15.24 1.38
CA GLN A 279 19.75 -15.87 0.26
C GLN A 279 19.33 -14.84 -0.80
N ILE A 280 19.25 -13.55 -0.44
CA ILE A 280 18.81 -12.48 -1.35
C ILE A 280 19.79 -12.36 -2.53
N ASN A 281 19.34 -12.70 -3.73
CA ASN A 281 20.11 -12.58 -4.96
C ASN A 281 19.75 -11.29 -5.72
N ASN A 282 20.77 -10.54 -6.16
CA ASN A 282 20.56 -9.31 -6.92
C ASN A 282 19.91 -9.55 -8.28
N GLN A 283 20.11 -10.72 -8.91
CA GLN A 283 19.56 -11.06 -10.22
C GLN A 283 18.02 -11.21 -10.21
N TRP A 284 17.41 -11.34 -9.03
CA TRP A 284 15.96 -11.41 -8.91
C TRP A 284 15.27 -10.06 -9.11
N PHE A 285 15.98 -8.94 -9.04
CA PHE A 285 15.36 -7.62 -9.09
C PHE A 285 15.58 -6.94 -10.44
N HIS A 286 14.55 -6.29 -10.98
CA HIS A 286 14.65 -5.49 -12.21
C HIS A 286 15.69 -4.36 -12.09
N ASN A 287 15.74 -3.69 -10.94
CA ASN A 287 16.74 -2.67 -10.62
C ASN A 287 17.34 -2.95 -9.23
N PRO A 288 18.45 -3.71 -9.13
CA PRO A 288 18.96 -4.16 -7.83
C PRO A 288 19.43 -3.05 -6.88
N GLN A 289 19.72 -1.86 -7.42
CA GLN A 289 20.06 -0.64 -6.65
C GLN A 289 18.88 0.32 -6.51
N GLY A 290 17.71 -0.07 -7.03
CA GLY A 290 16.47 0.69 -6.98
C GLY A 290 15.88 0.77 -5.57
N VAL A 291 14.89 1.65 -5.43
CA VAL A 291 14.24 1.94 -4.14
C VAL A 291 13.40 0.78 -3.59
N HIS A 292 13.12 -0.23 -4.40
CA HIS A 292 12.33 -1.43 -4.05
C HIS A 292 13.15 -2.74 -4.08
N ALA A 293 14.48 -2.65 -4.13
CA ALA A 293 15.35 -3.83 -4.24
C ALA A 293 16.14 -4.09 -2.95
N LEU A 294 17.41 -4.50 -3.06
CA LEU A 294 18.23 -5.08 -1.98
C LEU A 294 18.16 -4.33 -0.65
N GLY A 295 18.23 -2.99 -0.68
CA GLY A 295 18.16 -2.17 0.53
C GLY A 295 16.80 -2.23 1.21
N HIS A 296 15.72 -2.17 0.43
CA HIS A 296 14.35 -2.29 0.90
C HIS A 296 14.07 -3.68 1.46
N THR A 297 14.35 -4.72 0.67
CA THR A 297 14.17 -6.13 1.06
C THR A 297 14.85 -6.46 2.39
N ARG A 298 16.10 -6.00 2.60
CA ARG A 298 16.82 -6.24 3.86
C ARG A 298 16.19 -5.53 5.06
N ARG A 299 15.73 -4.28 4.89
CA ARG A 299 15.08 -3.55 5.98
C ARG A 299 13.72 -4.16 6.32
N VAL A 300 12.92 -4.53 5.33
CA VAL A 300 11.64 -5.25 5.53
C VAL A 300 11.88 -6.59 6.23
N LEU A 301 12.88 -7.37 5.81
CA LEU A 301 13.22 -8.63 6.46
C LEU A 301 13.57 -8.45 7.95
N LEU A 302 14.38 -7.45 8.29
CA LEU A 302 14.74 -7.19 9.68
C LEU A 302 13.53 -6.71 10.50
N LEU A 303 12.76 -5.76 9.97
CA LEU A 303 11.54 -5.26 10.62
C LEU A 303 10.52 -6.38 10.83
N SER A 304 10.31 -7.23 9.83
CA SER A 304 9.44 -8.39 9.91
C SER A 304 9.92 -9.39 10.96
N SER A 305 11.23 -9.62 11.07
CA SER A 305 11.80 -10.48 12.10
C SER A 305 11.62 -9.91 13.52
N ILE A 306 11.71 -8.58 13.68
CA ILE A 306 11.48 -7.91 14.97
C ILE A 306 9.99 -7.93 15.33
N ILE A 307 9.08 -7.65 14.39
CA ILE A 307 7.63 -7.79 14.60
C ILE A 307 7.32 -9.24 14.97
N SER A 308 7.93 -10.20 14.27
CA SER A 308 7.76 -11.63 14.55
C SER A 308 8.07 -11.97 16.02
N TYR A 309 9.17 -11.41 16.54
CA TYR A 309 9.60 -11.56 17.93
C TYR A 309 8.66 -10.87 18.93
N LEU A 310 8.32 -9.60 18.69
CA LEU A 310 7.51 -8.79 19.61
C LEU A 310 6.07 -9.32 19.74
N GLU A 311 5.49 -9.76 18.63
CA GLU A 311 4.16 -10.37 18.55
C GLU A 311 4.16 -11.87 18.90
N LYS A 312 5.33 -12.43 19.25
CA LYS A 312 5.51 -13.82 19.72
C LYS A 312 5.05 -14.89 18.72
N TYR A 313 5.30 -14.67 17.43
CA TYR A 313 5.02 -15.67 16.41
C TYR A 313 5.90 -16.91 16.58
N GLY A 314 5.35 -18.07 16.22
CA GLY A 314 6.07 -19.33 16.23
C GLY A 314 7.06 -19.46 15.07
N LYS A 315 7.93 -20.48 15.14
CA LYS A 315 9.00 -20.69 14.15
C LYS A 315 8.50 -20.76 12.69
N GLU A 316 7.40 -21.47 12.44
CA GLU A 316 6.84 -21.61 11.09
C GLU A 316 6.25 -20.29 10.56
N ASP A 317 5.59 -19.53 11.43
CA ASP A 317 5.09 -18.19 11.13
C ASP A 317 6.22 -17.21 10.82
N SER A 318 7.27 -17.21 11.64
CA SER A 318 8.49 -16.43 11.37
C SER A 318 9.16 -16.84 10.06
N ARG A 319 9.08 -18.12 9.68
CA ARG A 319 9.62 -18.62 8.41
C ARG A 319 8.82 -18.09 7.22
N ILE A 320 7.49 -18.08 7.30
CA ILE A 320 6.62 -17.49 6.28
C ILE A 320 6.93 -15.99 6.12
N LEU A 321 7.03 -15.25 7.23
CA LEU A 321 7.34 -13.81 7.23
C LEU A 321 8.72 -13.51 6.61
N GLY A 322 9.74 -14.32 6.93
CA GLY A 322 11.07 -14.21 6.34
C GLY A 322 11.07 -14.44 4.84
N LEU A 323 10.36 -15.47 4.36
CA LEU A 323 10.23 -15.78 2.93
C LEU A 323 9.44 -14.71 2.18
N ALA A 324 8.32 -14.24 2.74
CA ALA A 324 7.54 -13.13 2.19
C ALA A 324 8.43 -11.88 2.02
N SER A 325 9.23 -11.57 3.04
CA SER A 325 10.14 -10.42 3.02
C SER A 325 11.16 -10.47 1.90
N ILE A 326 11.81 -11.61 1.65
CA ILE A 326 12.86 -11.69 0.62
C ILE A 326 12.31 -11.77 -0.81
N TYR A 327 11.05 -12.18 -0.99
CA TYR A 327 10.47 -12.41 -2.31
C TYR A 327 9.40 -11.41 -2.75
N HIS A 328 8.80 -10.60 -1.86
CA HIS A 328 7.60 -9.82 -2.21
C HIS A 328 7.73 -8.88 -3.42
N ASP A 329 8.94 -8.41 -3.72
CA ASP A 329 9.22 -7.38 -4.74
C ASP A 329 10.00 -7.89 -5.97
N ILE A 330 10.27 -9.19 -6.08
CA ILE A 330 11.11 -9.73 -7.18
C ILE A 330 10.41 -9.71 -8.56
N GLY A 331 9.10 -9.50 -8.56
CA GLY A 331 8.25 -9.39 -9.74
C GLY A 331 8.05 -7.97 -10.25
N ARG A 332 8.62 -6.95 -9.59
CA ARG A 332 8.54 -5.57 -10.08
C ARG A 332 9.27 -5.43 -11.42
N ILE A 333 8.65 -4.71 -12.34
CA ILE A 333 9.24 -4.35 -13.65
C ILE A 333 9.59 -2.86 -13.77
N ASN A 334 9.19 -2.05 -12.79
CA ASN A 334 9.50 -0.63 -12.68
C ASN A 334 9.42 -0.16 -11.22
N ASP A 335 9.87 1.08 -10.96
CA ASP A 335 9.89 1.66 -9.60
C ASP A 335 8.61 2.43 -9.21
N GLY A 336 7.57 2.41 -10.07
CA GLY A 336 6.32 3.16 -9.92
C GLY A 336 5.18 2.43 -9.20
N TYR A 337 3.95 2.88 -9.46
CA TYR A 337 2.74 2.19 -9.00
C TYR A 337 2.52 0.94 -9.85
N ASP A 338 2.53 -0.20 -9.18
CA ASP A 338 2.41 -1.52 -9.80
C ASP A 338 1.59 -2.37 -8.82
N PRO A 339 0.25 -2.42 -8.91
CA PRO A 339 -0.55 -3.21 -7.97
C PRO A 339 -0.41 -4.73 -8.18
N ASP A 340 0.17 -5.15 -9.31
CA ASP A 340 0.23 -6.56 -9.72
C ASP A 340 1.59 -7.21 -9.43
N HIS A 341 2.62 -6.45 -9.01
CA HIS A 341 3.96 -7.03 -8.76
C HIS A 341 3.95 -8.13 -7.70
N GLY A 342 3.02 -8.13 -6.75
CA GLY A 342 2.88 -9.24 -5.80
C GLY A 342 2.57 -10.57 -6.50
N ILE A 343 1.67 -10.55 -7.50
CA ILE A 343 1.35 -11.74 -8.30
C ILE A 343 2.57 -12.19 -9.09
N ALA A 344 3.20 -11.26 -9.81
CA ALA A 344 4.41 -11.53 -10.59
C ALA A 344 5.57 -12.05 -9.72
N SER A 345 5.68 -11.59 -8.47
CA SER A 345 6.70 -12.02 -7.53
C SER A 345 6.51 -13.46 -7.10
N TYR A 346 5.27 -13.87 -6.82
CA TYR A 346 4.98 -15.25 -6.50
C TYR A 346 5.16 -16.17 -7.71
N ASP A 347 4.73 -15.74 -8.89
CA ASP A 347 4.92 -16.51 -10.12
C ASP A 347 6.41 -16.75 -10.41
N LYS A 348 7.24 -15.73 -10.22
CA LYS A 348 8.70 -15.83 -10.35
C LYS A 348 9.32 -16.76 -9.30
N LEU A 349 8.87 -16.70 -8.05
CA LEU A 349 9.28 -17.62 -6.97
C LEU A 349 9.07 -19.09 -7.38
N ILE A 350 7.94 -19.41 -8.03
CA ILE A 350 7.65 -20.77 -8.52
C ILE A 350 8.49 -21.10 -9.76
N GLN A 351 8.54 -20.22 -10.76
CA GLN A 351 9.26 -20.45 -12.03
C GLN A 351 10.76 -20.69 -11.81
N GLU A 352 11.35 -19.97 -10.88
CA GLU A 352 12.77 -20.07 -10.52
C GLU A 352 13.06 -21.15 -9.46
N HIS A 353 12.05 -21.94 -9.07
CA HIS A 353 12.16 -23.03 -8.09
C HIS A 353 12.76 -22.59 -6.75
N LEU A 354 12.43 -21.37 -6.29
CA LEU A 354 12.98 -20.76 -5.09
C LEU A 354 12.21 -21.12 -3.81
N LEU A 355 11.05 -21.77 -3.93
CA LEU A 355 10.17 -22.07 -2.81
C LEU A 355 10.66 -23.26 -1.99
N GLU A 356 11.38 -22.98 -0.90
CA GLU A 356 11.83 -23.98 0.06
C GLU A 356 10.82 -24.18 1.21
N MET A 357 9.65 -24.71 0.86
CA MET A 357 8.58 -25.00 1.82
C MET A 357 7.83 -26.26 1.41
N SER A 358 7.73 -27.26 2.30
CA SER A 358 7.04 -28.52 1.98
C SER A 358 5.57 -28.54 2.39
N ASP A 359 5.20 -27.76 3.41
CA ASP A 359 3.82 -27.70 3.90
C ASP A 359 2.94 -26.85 2.96
N TYR A 360 1.92 -27.47 2.38
CA TYR A 360 1.05 -26.82 1.39
C TYR A 360 0.23 -25.68 1.99
N GLN A 361 -0.17 -25.78 3.25
CA GLN A 361 -0.99 -24.75 3.90
C GLN A 361 -0.15 -23.48 4.15
N ASP A 362 1.07 -23.64 4.63
CA ASP A 362 2.02 -22.53 4.77
C ASP A 362 2.37 -21.92 3.40
N GLN A 363 2.43 -22.72 2.32
CA GLN A 363 2.67 -22.20 0.96
C GLN A 363 1.52 -21.30 0.50
N GLU A 364 0.27 -21.71 0.74
CA GLU A 364 -0.90 -20.89 0.39
C GLU A 364 -0.98 -19.61 1.24
N ILE A 365 -0.55 -19.64 2.50
CA ILE A 365 -0.38 -18.43 3.32
C ILE A 365 0.69 -17.51 2.72
N LEU A 366 1.88 -18.04 2.40
CA LEU A 366 2.95 -17.27 1.76
C LEU A 366 2.48 -16.65 0.45
N ARG A 367 1.74 -17.43 -0.37
CA ARG A 367 1.13 -16.97 -1.61
C ARG A 367 0.17 -15.81 -1.35
N PHE A 368 -0.71 -15.91 -0.36
CA PHE A 368 -1.63 -14.84 -0.02
C PHE A 368 -0.89 -13.55 0.38
N LEU A 369 0.13 -13.67 1.24
CA LEU A 369 0.96 -12.54 1.68
C LEU A 369 1.62 -11.84 0.48
N VAL A 370 2.39 -12.59 -0.30
CA VAL A 370 3.17 -12.04 -1.42
C VAL A 370 2.25 -11.46 -2.50
N GLN A 371 1.19 -12.17 -2.90
CA GLN A 371 0.31 -11.71 -3.98
C GLN A 371 -0.52 -10.47 -3.63
N ASN A 372 -0.76 -10.19 -2.34
CA ASN A 372 -1.69 -9.15 -1.91
C ASN A 372 -1.07 -8.04 -1.06
N HIS A 373 0.25 -8.03 -0.83
CA HIS A 373 0.87 -6.99 0.00
C HIS A 373 0.77 -5.58 -0.63
N ALA A 374 0.83 -5.51 -1.96
CA ALA A 374 0.82 -4.28 -2.74
C ALA A 374 -0.55 -3.57 -2.83
N ILE A 375 -1.63 -4.26 -2.49
CA ILE A 375 -3.00 -3.77 -2.63
C ILE A 375 -3.61 -3.38 -1.27
N PRO A 376 -4.67 -2.56 -1.24
CA PRO A 376 -5.38 -2.25 0.00
C PRO A 376 -5.96 -3.49 0.69
N ASP A 377 -6.06 -3.43 2.01
CA ASP A 377 -6.52 -4.54 2.86
C ASP A 377 -7.89 -5.07 2.42
N GLN A 378 -8.84 -4.17 2.17
CA GLN A 378 -10.16 -4.54 1.72
C GLN A 378 -10.13 -5.31 0.38
N SER A 379 -9.22 -4.95 -0.53
CA SER A 379 -9.04 -5.65 -1.80
C SER A 379 -8.44 -7.04 -1.59
N ALA A 380 -7.53 -7.21 -0.62
CA ALA A 380 -6.99 -8.51 -0.23
C ALA A 380 -8.04 -9.40 0.45
N TYR A 381 -8.85 -8.85 1.36
CA TYR A 381 -9.89 -9.59 2.07
C TYR A 381 -10.95 -10.16 1.13
N LYS A 382 -11.30 -9.43 0.07
CA LYS A 382 -12.21 -9.93 -0.99
C LYS A 382 -11.66 -11.15 -1.73
N LYS A 383 -10.33 -11.35 -1.75
CA LYS A 383 -9.66 -12.45 -2.46
C LYS A 383 -9.42 -13.67 -1.59
N LEU A 384 -9.69 -13.64 -0.27
CA LEU A 384 -9.44 -14.76 0.66
C LEU A 384 -10.00 -16.11 0.16
N ASN A 385 -11.17 -16.10 -0.47
CA ASN A 385 -11.82 -17.30 -1.00
C ASN A 385 -11.15 -17.91 -2.25
N ARG A 386 -10.10 -17.27 -2.79
CA ARG A 386 -9.31 -17.77 -3.92
C ARG A 386 -8.12 -18.61 -3.51
N TYR A 387 -7.88 -18.72 -2.21
CA TYR A 387 -6.76 -19.42 -1.61
C TYR A 387 -7.29 -20.57 -0.77
N ASP A 388 -6.56 -21.68 -0.73
CA ASP A 388 -6.91 -22.84 0.11
C ASP A 388 -6.39 -22.65 1.54
N LEU A 389 -6.95 -21.64 2.23
CA LEU A 389 -6.49 -21.23 3.56
C LEU A 389 -7.24 -22.00 4.66
N PRO A 390 -6.56 -22.86 5.44
CA PRO A 390 -7.20 -23.62 6.51
C PRO A 390 -7.50 -22.76 7.75
N ASP A 391 -6.73 -21.69 7.96
CA ASP A 391 -6.82 -20.79 9.10
C ASP A 391 -6.66 -19.34 8.62
N VAL A 392 -7.80 -18.73 8.28
CA VAL A 392 -7.88 -17.34 7.80
C VAL A 392 -7.36 -16.35 8.85
N ASP A 393 -7.60 -16.60 10.15
CA ASP A 393 -7.17 -15.68 11.20
C ASP A 393 -5.65 -15.68 11.33
N ARG A 394 -5.01 -16.85 11.25
CA ARG A 394 -3.54 -16.96 11.17
C ARG A 394 -3.01 -16.25 9.93
N THR A 395 -3.63 -16.45 8.77
CA THR A 395 -3.22 -15.76 7.54
C THR A 395 -3.29 -14.25 7.68
N LEU A 396 -4.39 -13.72 8.22
CA LEU A 396 -4.57 -12.27 8.37
C LEU A 396 -3.59 -11.67 9.38
N ARG A 397 -3.29 -12.34 10.49
CA ARG A 397 -2.24 -11.88 11.43
C ARG A 397 -0.88 -11.77 10.76
N LEU A 398 -0.49 -12.79 9.97
CA LEU A 398 0.78 -12.78 9.24
C LEU A 398 0.79 -11.73 8.12
N TYR A 399 -0.35 -11.56 7.43
CA TYR A 399 -0.52 -10.52 6.43
C TYR A 399 -0.33 -9.13 7.02
N ASP A 400 -0.94 -8.87 8.17
CA ASP A 400 -0.85 -7.61 8.88
C ASP A 400 0.59 -7.32 9.32
N ALA A 401 1.26 -8.29 9.95
CA ALA A 401 2.66 -8.17 10.36
C ALA A 401 3.60 -7.94 9.18
N PHE A 402 3.36 -8.62 8.06
CA PHE A 402 4.18 -8.44 6.85
C PHE A 402 3.98 -7.05 6.23
N LYS A 403 2.73 -6.59 6.09
CA LYS A 403 2.42 -5.26 5.56
C LYS A 403 2.91 -4.14 6.44
N ASP A 404 2.92 -4.34 7.74
CA ASP A 404 3.51 -3.39 8.67
C ASP A 404 5.02 -3.27 8.48
N ALA A 405 5.73 -4.39 8.26
CA ALA A 405 7.15 -4.37 7.98
C ALA A 405 7.48 -3.63 6.66
N ASP A 406 6.73 -3.91 5.58
CA ASP A 406 6.84 -3.17 4.31
C ASP A 406 6.48 -1.69 4.47
N GLY A 407 5.39 -1.42 5.20
CA GLY A 407 4.88 -0.09 5.50
C GLY A 407 5.86 0.77 6.28
N LEU A 408 6.52 0.21 7.31
CA LEU A 408 7.56 0.87 8.09
C LEU A 408 8.73 1.32 7.22
N ASP A 409 9.14 0.52 6.23
CA ASP A 409 10.25 0.88 5.35
C ASP A 409 9.90 1.98 4.33
N ARG A 410 8.66 2.48 4.30
CA ARG A 410 8.26 3.63 3.48
C ARG A 410 8.92 4.94 3.93
N VAL A 411 9.62 4.96 5.06
CA VAL A 411 10.56 6.05 5.42
C VAL A 411 11.54 6.34 4.29
N ARG A 412 11.92 5.31 3.51
CA ARG A 412 12.86 5.41 2.39
C ARG A 412 12.42 6.37 1.29
N ILE A 413 11.11 6.54 1.13
CA ILE A 413 10.46 7.39 0.12
C ILE A 413 9.65 8.53 0.76
N LYS A 414 9.84 8.78 2.07
CA LYS A 414 9.12 9.82 2.84
C LYS A 414 7.60 9.67 2.76
N ASP A 415 7.12 8.44 2.91
CA ASP A 415 5.70 8.11 2.77
C ASP A 415 5.21 7.07 3.80
N LEU A 416 5.92 6.96 4.94
CA LEU A 416 5.44 6.21 6.09
C LEU A 416 4.26 6.95 6.72
N ASN A 417 3.10 6.30 6.75
CA ASN A 417 1.91 6.76 7.47
C ASN A 417 1.56 5.74 8.58
N PRO A 418 1.75 6.10 9.86
CA PRO A 418 1.44 5.22 10.99
C PRO A 418 -0.01 4.73 11.06
N GLU A 419 -0.98 5.46 10.48
CA GLU A 419 -2.40 5.04 10.49
C GLU A 419 -2.65 3.72 9.73
N TYR A 420 -1.68 3.26 8.93
CA TYR A 420 -1.73 1.98 8.22
C TYR A 420 -1.02 0.85 8.93
N LEU A 421 -0.37 1.12 10.06
CA LEU A 421 0.23 0.06 10.86
C LEU A 421 -0.89 -0.63 11.64
N ARG A 422 -0.86 -1.97 11.65
CA ARG A 422 -1.94 -2.82 12.16
C ARG A 422 -1.61 -3.41 13.52
N THR A 423 -0.34 -3.71 13.74
CA THR A 423 0.18 -4.34 14.95
C THR A 423 0.68 -3.30 15.94
N ASP A 424 0.60 -3.62 17.23
CA ASP A 424 1.15 -2.78 18.30
C ASP A 424 2.68 -2.70 18.18
N ALA A 425 3.34 -3.82 17.82
CA ALA A 425 4.77 -3.84 17.58
C ALA A 425 5.20 -2.82 16.51
N ALA A 426 4.48 -2.71 15.40
CA ALA A 426 4.86 -1.81 14.32
C ALA A 426 4.85 -0.33 14.74
N HIS A 427 3.88 0.09 15.55
CA HIS A 427 3.83 1.45 16.08
C HIS A 427 5.04 1.78 16.96
N ARG A 428 5.55 0.81 17.71
CA ARG A 428 6.76 0.96 18.53
C ARG A 428 8.03 1.01 17.68
N LEU A 429 8.00 0.51 16.45
CA LEU A 429 9.13 0.47 15.52
C LEU A 429 9.25 1.70 14.61
N LEU A 430 8.46 2.75 14.81
CA LEU A 430 8.59 3.98 14.00
C LEU A 430 10.00 4.58 14.08
N LEU A 431 10.58 4.69 15.28
CA LEU A 431 11.97 5.15 15.47
C LEU A 431 12.97 4.21 14.81
N ALA A 432 12.83 2.89 15.06
CA ALA A 432 13.65 1.84 14.49
C ALA A 432 13.71 1.91 12.95
N ALA A 433 12.58 2.11 12.28
CA ALA A 433 12.51 2.22 10.82
C ALA A 433 13.38 3.39 10.31
N HIS A 434 13.29 4.56 10.94
CA HIS A 434 14.13 5.71 10.59
C HIS A 434 15.63 5.45 10.87
N GLN A 435 15.97 4.80 11.99
CA GLN A 435 17.36 4.42 12.30
C GLN A 435 17.98 3.52 11.23
N LEU A 436 17.24 2.49 10.81
CA LEU A 436 17.66 1.56 9.75
C LEU A 436 17.87 2.27 8.42
N TYR A 437 16.96 3.17 8.03
CA TYR A 437 17.11 3.91 6.78
C TYR A 437 18.27 4.91 6.83
N SER A 438 18.48 5.60 7.94
CA SER A 438 19.61 6.52 8.13
C SER A 438 20.97 5.82 8.28
N ARG A 439 21.00 4.48 8.25
CA ARG A 439 22.19 3.63 8.43
C ARG A 439 22.92 3.89 9.75
N GLN A 440 22.19 4.30 10.79
CA GLN A 440 22.75 4.40 12.15
C GLN A 440 23.03 3.02 12.75
N ILE A 441 22.46 1.97 12.16
CA ILE A 441 22.65 0.57 12.56
C ILE A 441 22.82 -0.27 11.31
N VAL A 442 23.82 -1.15 11.35
CA VAL A 442 24.14 -2.11 10.29
C VAL A 442 24.30 -3.47 10.97
N TYR A 443 23.51 -4.45 10.52
CA TYR A 443 23.57 -5.84 10.99
C TYR A 443 24.40 -6.71 10.05
#